data_AF-A0A7S3SLQ0-F1
#
_entry.id   AF-A0A7S3SLQ0-F1
#
_cell.length_a   1.000
_cell.length_b   1.000
_cell.length_c   1.000
_cell.angle_alpha   90.00
_cell.angle_beta   90.00
_cell.angle_gamma   90.00
#
_symmetry.space_group_name_H-M   'P 1'
#
loop_
_entity.id
_entity.type
_entity.pdbx_description
1 polymer ?
#
loop_
_entity_poly.entity_id
_entity_poly.type
_entity_poly.pdbx_seq_one_letter_code
_entity_poly.pdbx_strand_id
1 'polypeptide(L)'
;RREMSAVIIRCCIAVLLSTLLAVRGFRRRSLTRGGAIAAFFVGLISFGASVRLGLTLIIFYLTSTRLTRLGATRKRKLDATTGEHDGGHRNAVQVCANGGVGTLLA
;
A
#
# COMPACT_ATOMS: atom_id res chain seq x y z
N ARG A 1 23.89 3.03 -22.69
CA ARG A 1 24.40 2.32 -21.50
C ARG A 1 23.91 2.91 -20.17
N ARG A 2 24.05 4.22 -19.90
CA ARG A 2 23.58 4.86 -18.63
C ARG A 2 22.07 4.68 -18.37
N GLU A 3 21.25 4.79 -19.41
CA GLU A 3 19.79 4.59 -19.35
C GLU A 3 19.41 3.18 -18.87
N MET A 4 20.05 2.15 -19.41
CA MET A 4 19.79 0.74 -19.08
C MET A 4 20.14 0.43 -17.61
N SER A 5 21.26 0.97 -17.13
CA SER A 5 21.68 0.86 -15.73
C SER A 5 20.67 1.49 -14.78
N ALA A 6 20.12 2.65 -15.14
CA ALA A 6 19.13 3.35 -14.33
C ALA A 6 17.79 2.61 -14.25
N VAL A 7 17.34 2.00 -15.35
CA VAL A 7 16.11 1.19 -15.37
C VAL A 7 16.25 -0.05 -14.50
N ILE A 8 17.37 -0.78 -14.60
CA ILE A 8 17.62 -1.98 -13.79
C ILE A 8 17.63 -1.63 -12.30
N ILE A 9 18.32 -0.54 -11.92
CA ILE A 9 18.36 -0.07 -10.52
C ILE A 9 16.95 0.28 -10.01
N ARG A 10 16.14 0.97 -10.83
CA ARG A 10 14.74 1.30 -10.47
C ARG A 10 13.88 0.05 -10.29
N CYS A 11 13.99 -0.92 -11.19
CA CYS A 11 13.26 -2.19 -11.07
C CYS A 11 13.68 -2.96 -9.81
N CYS A 12 14.98 -3.03 -9.50
CA CYS A 12 15.44 -3.67 -8.27
C CYS A 12 14.90 -2.97 -7.03
N ILE A 13 14.95 -1.63 -6.97
CA ILE A 13 14.40 -0.84 -5.87
C ILE A 13 12.87 -1.04 -5.77
N ALA A 14 12.17 -1.04 -6.91
CA ALA A 14 10.73 -1.25 -6.98
C ALA A 14 10.32 -2.61 -6.41
N VAL A 15 10.99 -3.69 -6.80
CA VAL A 15 10.74 -5.04 -6.29
C VAL A 15 11.00 -5.10 -4.78
N LEU A 16 12.12 -4.54 -4.32
CA LEU A 16 12.53 -4.60 -2.92
C LEU A 16 11.55 -3.82 -2.02
N LEU A 17 11.21 -2.59 -2.40
CA LEU A 17 10.25 -1.75 -1.66
C LEU A 17 8.84 -2.34 -1.68
N SER A 18 8.36 -2.81 -2.83
CA SER A 18 7.00 -3.34 -2.96
C SER A 18 6.82 -4.62 -2.16
N THR A 19 7.82 -5.50 -2.18
CA THR A 19 7.84 -6.71 -1.33
C THR A 19 7.86 -6.33 0.14
N LEU A 20 8.72 -5.39 0.54
CA LEU A 20 8.83 -4.95 1.93
C LEU A 20 7.51 -4.36 2.45
N LEU A 21 6.83 -3.53 1.65
CA LEU A 21 5.55 -2.93 2.01
C LEU A 21 4.43 -3.96 2.09
N ALA A 22 4.34 -4.88 1.14
CA ALA A 22 3.35 -5.96 1.14
C ALA A 22 3.52 -6.84 2.38
N VAL A 23 4.74 -7.29 2.66
CA VAL A 23 5.05 -8.15 3.82
C VAL A 23 4.84 -7.40 5.13
N ARG A 24 5.31 -6.15 5.24
CA ARG A 24 5.15 -5.34 6.45
C ARG A 24 3.68 -5.02 6.70
N GLY A 25 2.94 -4.70 5.64
CA GLY A 25 1.51 -4.42 5.68
C GLY A 25 0.69 -5.62 6.12
N PHE A 26 1.03 -6.81 5.63
CA PHE A 26 0.43 -8.06 6.05
C PHE A 26 0.79 -8.42 7.51
N ARG A 27 2.09 -8.38 7.88
CA ARG A 27 2.54 -8.66 9.26
C ARG A 27 1.96 -7.69 10.28
N ARG A 28 1.77 -6.42 9.91
CA ARG A 28 1.17 -5.41 10.78
C ARG A 28 -0.35 -5.45 10.78
N ARG A 29 -0.98 -6.45 10.14
CA ARG A 29 -2.45 -6.54 10.07
C ARG A 29 -3.06 -5.21 9.57
N SER A 30 -2.37 -4.56 8.64
CA SER A 30 -2.82 -3.32 8.01
C SER A 30 -3.37 -3.58 6.61
N LEU A 31 -2.98 -4.71 5.99
CA LEU A 31 -3.57 -5.24 4.78
C LEU A 31 -4.05 -6.68 4.97
N THR A 32 -5.13 -7.02 4.27
CA THR A 32 -5.56 -8.40 4.04
C THR A 32 -4.59 -9.12 3.09
N ARG A 33 -4.70 -10.45 2.95
CA ARG A 33 -3.89 -11.23 1.98
C ARG A 33 -4.00 -10.66 0.56
N GLY A 34 -5.23 -10.41 0.10
CA GLY A 34 -5.48 -9.80 -1.21
C GLY A 34 -4.96 -8.36 -1.30
N GLY A 35 -5.08 -7.58 -0.23
CA GLY A 35 -4.51 -6.23 -0.16
C GLY A 35 -3.00 -6.23 -0.32
N ALA A 36 -2.29 -7.18 0.29
CA ALA A 36 -0.83 -7.28 0.18
C ALA A 36 -0.38 -7.62 -1.25
N ILE A 37 -1.10 -8.52 -1.94
CA ILE A 37 -0.85 -8.85 -3.35
C ILE A 37 -1.08 -7.61 -4.22
N ALA A 38 -2.20 -6.91 -4.04
CA ALA A 38 -2.48 -5.68 -4.77
C ALA A 38 -1.42 -4.60 -4.52
N ALA A 39 -0.98 -4.44 -3.27
CA ALA A 39 0.05 -3.46 -2.90
C ALA A 39 1.42 -3.79 -3.53
N PHE A 40 1.74 -5.07 -3.70
CA PHE A 40 2.94 -5.49 -4.41
C PHE A 40 2.92 -5.05 -5.88
N PHE A 41 1.84 -5.35 -6.61
CA PHE A 41 1.73 -4.97 -8.03
C PHE A 41 1.64 -3.46 -8.23
N VAL A 42 0.81 -2.78 -7.44
CA VAL A 42 0.69 -1.32 -7.45
C VAL A 42 2.04 -0.67 -7.18
N GLY A 43 2.76 -1.12 -6.15
CA GLY A 43 4.10 -0.62 -5.83
C GLY A 43 5.10 -0.88 -6.95
N LEU A 44 5.11 -2.10 -7.52
CA LEU A 44 6.06 -2.50 -8.53
C LEU A 44 5.95 -1.63 -9.79
N ILE A 45 4.72 -1.43 -10.27
CA ILE A 45 4.44 -0.63 -11.45
C ILE A 45 4.72 0.85 -11.15
N SER A 46 4.26 1.36 -10.00
CA SER A 46 4.46 2.75 -9.61
C SER A 46 5.94 3.13 -9.45
N PHE A 47 6.76 2.31 -8.77
CA PHE A 47 8.19 2.58 -8.63
C PHE A 47 8.98 2.36 -9.93
N GLY A 48 8.51 1.45 -10.79
CA GLY A 48 9.07 1.24 -12.12
C GLY A 48 8.84 2.44 -13.04
N ALA A 49 7.63 3.01 -13.02
CA ALA A 49 7.26 4.18 -13.81
C ALA A 49 7.83 5.50 -13.23
N SER A 50 7.63 5.74 -11.94
CA SER A 50 8.06 6.97 -11.27
C SER A 50 8.32 6.78 -9.78
N VAL A 51 9.58 6.96 -9.38
CA VAL A 51 10.00 6.92 -7.97
C VAL A 51 9.20 7.91 -7.11
N ARG A 52 8.83 9.08 -7.67
CA ARG A 52 8.01 10.09 -6.97
C ARG A 52 6.62 9.56 -6.65
N LEU A 53 5.97 8.91 -7.62
CA LEU A 53 4.63 8.37 -7.45
C LEU A 53 4.62 7.22 -6.44
N GLY A 54 5.59 6.32 -6.51
CA GLY A 54 5.78 5.26 -5.51
C GLY A 54 5.95 5.81 -4.09
N LEU A 55 6.78 6.85 -3.92
CA LEU A 55 6.99 7.52 -2.62
C LEU A 55 5.71 8.16 -2.06
N THR A 56 4.94 8.86 -2.90
CA THR A 56 3.66 9.45 -2.50
C THR A 56 2.69 8.38 -1.98
N LEU A 57 2.59 7.24 -2.67
CA LEU A 57 1.76 6.12 -2.24
C LEU A 57 2.22 5.51 -0.91
N ILE A 58 3.54 5.40 -0.69
CA ILE A 58 4.08 4.95 0.62
C ILE A 58 3.68 5.91 1.73
N ILE A 59 3.92 7.21 1.54
CA ILE A 59 3.66 8.21 2.58
C ILE A 59 2.17 8.24 2.90
N PHE A 60 1.32 8.26 1.87
CA PHE A 60 -0.12 8.19 2.03
C PHE A 60 -0.54 6.93 2.79
N TYR A 61 -0.04 5.76 2.39
CA TYR A 61 -0.35 4.49 3.06
C TYR A 61 0.09 4.51 4.54
N LEU A 62 1.30 4.97 4.85
CA LEU A 62 1.84 5.00 6.22
C LEU A 62 1.07 5.96 7.11
N THR A 63 0.82 7.17 6.63
CA THR A 63 0.05 8.20 7.36
C THR A 63 -1.36 7.71 7.63
N SER A 64 -2.05 7.21 6.60
CA SER A 64 -3.41 6.67 6.75
C SER A 64 -3.43 5.44 7.63
N THR A 65 -2.39 4.58 7.64
CA THR A 65 -2.31 3.41 8.55
C THR A 65 -2.20 3.84 10.02
N ARG A 66 -1.39 4.86 10.31
CA ARG A 66 -1.26 5.40 11.67
C ARG A 66 -2.57 6.05 12.13
N LEU A 67 -3.21 6.82 11.24
CA LEU A 67 -4.48 7.46 11.53
C LEU A 67 -5.59 6.44 11.81
N THR A 68 -5.69 5.38 11.00
CA THR A 68 -6.65 4.30 11.23
C THR A 68 -6.40 3.58 12.56
N ARG A 69 -5.14 3.38 12.98
CA ARG A 69 -4.83 2.76 14.29
C ARG A 69 -5.21 3.66 15.48
N LEU A 70 -4.99 4.96 15.39
CA LEU A 70 -5.40 5.92 16.41
C LEU A 70 -6.93 6.05 16.49
N GLY A 71 -7.60 6.02 15.34
CA GLY A 71 -9.06 6.03 15.23
C GLY A 71 -9.71 4.68 15.57
N ALA A 72 -8.96 3.57 15.55
CA ALA A 72 -9.49 2.22 15.76
C ALA A 72 -10.14 2.04 17.13
N THR A 73 -9.63 2.72 18.17
CA THR A 73 -10.23 2.69 19.52
C THR A 73 -11.59 3.36 19.57
N ARG A 74 -11.78 4.43 18.78
CA ARG A 74 -13.08 5.12 18.64
C ARG A 74 -14.03 4.33 17.75
N LYS A 75 -13.51 3.77 16.64
CA LYS A 75 -14.27 2.95 15.70
C LYS A 75 -14.76 1.65 16.36
N ARG A 76 -13.91 0.96 17.12
CA ARG A 76 -14.28 -0.25 17.87
C ARG A 76 -15.41 -0.04 18.88
N LYS A 77 -15.49 1.14 19.51
CA LYS A 77 -16.62 1.45 20.41
C LYS A 77 -17.94 1.62 19.66
N LEU A 78 -17.89 2.12 18.42
CA LEU A 78 -19.06 2.30 17.55
C LEU A 78 -19.46 0.99 16.87
N ASP A 79 -18.47 0.24 16.39
CA ASP A 79 -18.63 -1.06 15.71
C ASP A 79 -19.15 -2.13 16.69
N ALA A 80 -18.79 -2.06 17.98
CA ALA A 80 -19.36 -2.92 19.02
C ALA A 80 -20.87 -2.73 19.22
N THR A 81 -21.42 -1.57 18.82
CA THR A 81 -22.86 -1.29 18.87
C THR A 81 -23.58 -1.73 17.58
N THR A 82 -22.85 -1.95 16.49
CA THR A 82 -23.39 -2.27 15.15
C THR A 82 -23.07 -3.69 14.68
N GLY A 83 -22.20 -4.44 15.36
CA GLY A 83 -21.90 -5.85 15.05
C GLY A 83 -20.97 -6.06 13.86
N GLU A 84 -20.39 -5.00 13.28
CA GLU A 84 -19.53 -5.10 12.10
C GLU A 84 -18.06 -5.39 12.45
N HIS A 85 -17.55 -6.50 11.91
CA HIS A 85 -16.25 -7.06 12.23
C HIS A 85 -15.08 -6.23 11.66
N ASP A 86 -14.20 -5.77 12.56
CA ASP A 86 -12.76 -5.45 12.39
C ASP A 86 -12.37 -4.61 11.15
N GLY A 87 -12.95 -3.40 11.04
CA GLY A 87 -12.70 -2.41 9.97
C GLY A 87 -11.31 -1.74 9.92
N GLY A 88 -10.26 -2.43 10.36
CA GLY A 88 -8.88 -1.91 10.43
C GLY A 88 -7.96 -2.31 9.27
N HIS A 89 -8.33 -3.31 8.48
CA HIS A 89 -7.47 -3.89 7.43
C HIS A 89 -7.88 -3.41 6.04
N ARG A 90 -6.92 -2.97 5.21
CA ARG A 90 -7.18 -2.59 3.81
C ARG A 90 -7.27 -3.82 2.91
N ASN A 91 -8.31 -3.90 2.09
CA ASN A 91 -8.49 -4.95 1.09
C ASN A 91 -7.90 -4.57 -0.28
N ALA A 92 -7.87 -5.53 -1.21
CA ALA A 92 -7.35 -5.30 -2.57
C ALA A 92 -8.08 -4.16 -3.28
N VAL A 93 -9.41 -4.08 -3.14
CA VAL A 93 -10.24 -3.03 -3.75
C VAL A 93 -9.84 -1.65 -3.25
N GLN A 94 -9.62 -1.47 -1.95
CA GLN A 94 -9.19 -0.20 -1.39
C GLN A 94 -7.78 0.18 -1.85
N VAL A 95 -6.87 -0.79 -1.98
CA VAL A 95 -5.53 -0.54 -2.51
C VAL A 95 -5.60 -0.09 -3.98
N CYS A 96 -6.38 -0.77 -4.81
CA CYS A 96 -6.58 -0.39 -6.21
C CYS A 96 -7.33 0.94 -6.36
N ALA A 97 -8.32 1.23 -5.52
CA ALA A 97 -9.05 2.50 -5.57
C ALA A 97 -8.17 3.70 -5.21
N ASN A 98 -7.26 3.54 -4.24
CA ASN A 98 -6.39 4.63 -3.79
C ASN A 98 -5.10 4.77 -4.61
N GLY A 99 -4.55 3.65 -5.08
CA GLY A 99 -3.27 3.64 -5.78
C GLY A 99 -3.37 3.32 -7.27
N GLY A 100 -4.35 2.53 -7.69
CA GLY A 100 -4.43 1.94 -9.02
C GLY A 100 -4.58 2.96 -10.15
N VAL A 101 -5.40 4.02 -9.99
CA VAL A 101 -5.54 5.06 -11.03
C VAL A 101 -4.22 5.81 -11.23
N GLY A 102 -3.53 6.16 -10.15
CA GLY A 102 -2.22 6.82 -10.24
C GLY A 102 -1.16 5.90 -10.84
N THR A 103 -1.20 4.60 -10.54
CA THR A 103 -0.33 3.60 -11.15
C THR A 103 -0.61 3.37 -12.64
N LEU A 104 -1.87 3.43 -13.06
CA LEU A 104 -2.27 3.22 -14.45
C LEU A 104 -1.88 4.41 -15.36
N LEU A 105 -1.87 5.62 -14.81
CA LEU A 105 -1.54 6.85 -15.51
C LEU A 105 -0.04 7.21 -15.49
N ALA A 106 0.76 6.47 -14.72
CA ALA A 106 2.21 6.70 -14.54
C ALA A 106 3.02 6.07 -15.66
#